data_AF-A0A1F8QV15-F1
#
_entry.id   AF-A0A1F8QV15-F1
#
_cell.length_a   1.000
_cell.length_b   1.000
_cell.length_c   1.000
_cell.angle_alpha   90.00
_cell.angle_beta   90.00
_cell.angle_gamma   90.00
#
_symmetry.space_group_name_H-M   'P 1'
#
loop_
_entity.id
_entity.type
_entity.pdbx_description
1 polymer ?
#
loop_
_entity_poly.entity_id
_entity_poly.type
_entity_poly.pdbx_seq_one_letter_code
_entity_poly.pdbx_strand_id
1 'polypeptide(L)'
;MKFADVVSLLSDTGNRPYVLEGARQSRKVVVSPSLVGRVMASTASGDGGNVLGWINREAIEQGMVDPVFNNVGGEERFWFAPEGGQFGLCMGRHISSVEHYDVPDAFTSQPFDVLSDDKRSIAMRSVMRFENASGTSFAMEVTRTASILDACPYLLGCAEEADFVGFQTDNISRNVDSKPVSRAGGAVAMFCLTQFVTRPRLITIVPFRRGPEEELGRPLRWEYFELHPALKARGGLPEGYMEIGDSAALLRVDGKEPGKVGVGRERAVPRLASIDLDLSELTIMDFDFYPELEYVAGYWKQLEKPYEGDVMSTAYGEGSYELENLSPALFLEPGQ
;
A
#
# COMPACT_ATOMS: atom_id res chain seq x y z
N MET A 1 -12.20 6.02 14.84
CA MET A 1 -12.80 4.86 15.53
C MET A 1 -11.91 4.48 16.71
N LYS A 2 -12.43 3.86 17.79
CA LYS A 2 -11.56 3.34 18.85
C LYS A 2 -11.01 1.97 18.49
N PHE A 3 -9.86 1.61 19.05
CA PHE A 3 -9.22 0.32 18.77
C PHE A 3 -10.13 -0.85 19.16
N ALA A 4 -10.75 -0.81 20.35
CA ALA A 4 -11.73 -1.80 20.77
C ALA A 4 -12.89 -1.95 19.78
N ASP A 5 -13.41 -0.84 19.23
CA ASP A 5 -14.52 -0.87 18.28
C ASP A 5 -14.13 -1.58 16.97
N VAL A 6 -12.88 -1.43 16.52
CA VAL A 6 -12.37 -2.15 15.33
C VAL A 6 -12.29 -3.64 15.62
N VAL A 7 -11.75 -4.03 16.78
CA VAL A 7 -11.65 -5.44 17.19
C VAL A 7 -13.04 -6.07 17.32
N SER A 8 -13.99 -5.38 17.95
CA SER A 8 -15.38 -5.84 18.04
C SER A 8 -16.02 -5.94 16.65
N LEU A 9 -15.90 -4.91 15.81
CA LEU A 9 -16.42 -4.93 14.44
C LEU A 9 -15.92 -6.16 13.65
N LEU A 10 -14.62 -6.43 13.70
CA LEU A 10 -14.03 -7.59 13.01
C LEU A 10 -14.53 -8.92 13.61
N SER A 11 -14.69 -8.99 14.93
CA SER A 11 -15.19 -10.21 15.59
C SER A 11 -16.66 -10.48 15.25
N ASP A 12 -17.50 -9.45 15.32
CA ASP A 12 -18.94 -9.52 15.10
C ASP A 12 -19.29 -9.83 13.64
N THR A 13 -18.42 -9.46 12.70
CA THR A 13 -18.53 -9.78 11.27
C THR A 13 -17.81 -11.06 10.86
N GLY A 14 -17.28 -11.84 11.82
CA GLY A 14 -16.65 -13.14 11.56
C GLY A 14 -15.22 -13.08 11.00
N ASN A 15 -14.59 -11.91 11.00
CA ASN A 15 -13.26 -11.64 10.44
C ASN A 15 -12.07 -11.93 11.39
N ARG A 16 -12.35 -12.60 12.52
CA ARG A 16 -11.36 -13.17 13.48
C ARG A 16 -10.08 -12.34 13.64
N PRO A 17 -10.14 -11.20 14.34
CA PRO A 17 -8.98 -10.32 14.52
C PRO A 17 -7.90 -10.96 15.40
N TYR A 18 -6.63 -10.72 15.04
CA TYR A 18 -5.46 -11.03 15.86
C TYR A 18 -4.86 -9.73 16.39
N VAL A 19 -4.79 -9.59 17.71
CA VAL A 19 -4.25 -8.40 18.37
C VAL A 19 -2.82 -8.67 18.80
N LEU A 20 -1.88 -7.92 18.22
CA LEU A 20 -0.48 -7.90 18.61
C LEU A 20 -0.26 -6.80 19.67
N GLU A 21 0.48 -7.12 20.72
CA GLU A 21 0.76 -6.26 21.86
C GLU A 21 2.26 -5.95 21.97
N GLY A 22 2.58 -4.67 22.10
CA GLY A 22 3.96 -4.22 22.26
C GLY A 22 4.43 -4.39 23.70
N ALA A 23 5.69 -4.00 23.96
CA ALA A 23 6.25 -4.02 25.31
C ALA A 23 5.43 -3.19 26.32
N ARG A 24 4.77 -2.12 25.86
CA ARG A 24 3.72 -1.41 26.60
C ARG A 24 2.36 -1.93 26.13
N GLN A 25 1.48 -2.29 27.07
CA GLN A 25 0.12 -2.79 26.78
C GLN A 25 -0.77 -1.79 26.01
N SER A 26 -0.41 -0.50 26.03
CA SER A 26 -1.10 0.52 25.25
C SER A 26 -0.78 0.46 23.75
N ARG A 27 0.32 -0.20 23.36
CA ARG A 27 0.70 -0.35 21.95
C ARG A 27 0.05 -1.59 21.40
N LYS A 28 -0.89 -1.42 20.49
CA LYS A 28 -1.64 -2.52 19.90
C LYS A 28 -1.74 -2.38 18.40
N VAL A 29 -1.70 -3.51 17.71
CA VAL A 29 -1.91 -3.64 16.26
C VAL A 29 -2.90 -4.77 16.06
N VAL A 30 -3.90 -4.58 15.21
CA VAL A 30 -4.88 -5.62 14.87
C VAL A 30 -4.70 -6.05 13.41
N VAL A 31 -4.62 -7.35 13.19
CA VAL A 31 -4.42 -8.00 11.89
C VAL A 31 -5.62 -8.90 11.59
N SER A 32 -6.06 -8.96 10.34
CA SER A 32 -7.16 -9.85 9.91
C SER A 32 -6.74 -10.71 8.72
N PRO A 33 -6.36 -11.98 8.96
CA PRO A 33 -6.06 -12.93 7.89
C PRO A 33 -7.22 -13.13 6.90
N SER A 34 -8.48 -13.04 7.36
CA SER A 34 -9.65 -13.21 6.50
C SER A 34 -9.88 -12.05 5.53
N LEU A 35 -9.40 -10.85 5.85
CA LEU A 35 -9.48 -9.67 5.00
C LEU A 35 -8.18 -9.51 4.19
N VAL A 36 -7.80 -10.55 3.44
CA VAL A 36 -6.59 -10.55 2.59
C VAL A 36 -5.31 -10.26 3.38
N GLY A 37 -5.22 -10.76 4.63
CA GLY A 37 -4.02 -10.63 5.45
C GLY A 37 -3.64 -9.18 5.82
N ARG A 38 -4.61 -8.27 5.87
CA ARG A 38 -4.39 -6.84 6.18
C ARG A 38 -3.98 -6.62 7.62
N VAL A 39 -3.12 -5.62 7.82
CA VAL A 39 -3.03 -4.92 9.10
C VAL A 39 -4.17 -3.92 9.11
N MET A 40 -5.14 -4.12 10.00
CA MET A 40 -6.37 -3.32 10.01
C MET A 40 -6.14 -1.97 10.68
N ALA A 41 -5.50 -1.94 11.84
CA ALA A 41 -5.30 -0.72 12.61
C ALA A 41 -4.22 -0.87 13.67
N SER A 42 -3.62 0.25 14.05
CA SER A 42 -2.71 0.38 15.19
C SER A 42 -3.15 1.50 16.14
N THR A 43 -2.68 1.44 17.38
CA THR A 43 -2.86 2.49 18.38
C THR A 43 -1.72 2.48 19.42
N ALA A 44 -1.34 3.65 19.90
CA ALA A 44 -0.38 3.80 21.00
C ALA A 44 -1.05 3.96 22.38
N SER A 45 -2.40 4.05 22.43
CA SER A 45 -3.17 4.43 23.63
C SER A 45 -4.14 3.33 24.12
N GLY A 46 -3.90 2.08 23.74
CA GLY A 46 -4.67 0.91 24.16
C GLY A 46 -6.08 0.86 23.59
N ASP A 47 -6.95 0.06 24.19
CA ASP A 47 -8.28 -0.27 23.66
C ASP A 47 -9.18 0.96 23.45
N GLY A 48 -9.04 2.00 24.30
CA GLY A 48 -9.75 3.28 24.18
C GLY A 48 -9.07 4.32 23.28
N GLY A 49 -7.91 3.99 22.73
CA GLY A 49 -7.15 4.83 21.79
C GLY A 49 -7.84 4.96 20.44
N ASN A 50 -7.61 6.09 19.76
CA ASN A 50 -8.01 6.20 18.36
C ASN A 50 -7.10 5.30 17.51
N VAL A 51 -7.67 4.73 16.44
CA VAL A 51 -6.89 4.02 15.41
C VAL A 51 -6.30 4.99 14.40
N LEU A 52 -5.11 4.66 13.89
CA LEU A 52 -4.40 5.46 12.89
C LEU A 52 -4.88 5.14 11.47
N GLY A 53 -5.01 3.86 11.14
CA GLY A 53 -5.54 3.40 9.85
C GLY A 53 -6.97 3.84 9.55
N TRP A 54 -7.26 4.03 8.27
CA TRP A 54 -8.63 4.25 7.77
C TRP A 54 -9.39 2.93 7.72
N ILE A 55 -10.58 2.89 8.31
CA ILE A 55 -11.44 1.69 8.38
C ILE A 55 -12.76 2.00 7.70
N ASN A 56 -13.12 1.18 6.70
CA ASN A 56 -14.44 1.26 6.09
C ASN A 56 -15.43 0.35 6.83
N ARG A 57 -16.06 0.91 7.88
CA ARG A 57 -17.05 0.17 8.70
C ARG A 57 -18.15 -0.46 7.85
N GLU A 58 -18.72 0.33 6.96
CA GLU A 58 -19.87 -0.09 6.15
C GLU A 58 -19.49 -1.29 5.26
N ALA A 59 -18.34 -1.24 4.58
CA ALA A 59 -17.88 -2.37 3.77
C ALA A 59 -17.58 -3.63 4.60
N ILE A 60 -17.06 -3.49 5.82
CA ILE A 60 -16.83 -4.63 6.71
C ILE A 60 -18.16 -5.24 7.17
N GLU A 61 -19.15 -4.42 7.51
CA GLU A 61 -20.49 -4.87 7.94
C GLU A 61 -21.29 -5.50 6.79
N GLN A 62 -21.16 -4.98 5.57
CA GLN A 62 -21.78 -5.55 4.36
C GLN A 62 -21.13 -6.89 3.95
N GLY A 63 -19.87 -7.11 4.32
CA GLY A 63 -19.06 -8.23 3.88
C GLY A 63 -18.43 -7.99 2.50
N MET A 64 -17.56 -8.90 2.07
CA MET A 64 -16.85 -8.83 0.78
C MET A 64 -17.80 -9.22 -0.37
N VAL A 65 -18.80 -8.39 -0.62
CA VAL A 65 -19.89 -8.62 -1.60
C VAL A 65 -19.79 -7.75 -2.86
N ASP A 66 -18.90 -6.76 -2.88
CA ASP A 66 -18.67 -5.92 -4.05
C ASP A 66 -17.99 -6.77 -5.13
N PRO A 67 -18.59 -6.91 -6.33
CA PRO A 67 -18.04 -7.73 -7.40
C PRO A 67 -16.84 -7.09 -8.13
N VAL A 68 -16.55 -5.80 -7.88
CA VAL A 68 -15.47 -5.04 -8.52
C VAL A 68 -14.31 -4.81 -7.55
N PHE A 69 -14.60 -4.30 -6.34
CA PHE A 69 -13.56 -4.04 -5.35
C PHE A 69 -14.11 -3.91 -3.92
N ASN A 70 -13.71 -4.82 -3.04
CA ASN A 70 -14.07 -4.80 -1.62
C ASN A 70 -13.08 -3.92 -0.82
N ASN A 71 -13.30 -2.61 -0.85
CA ASN A 71 -12.47 -1.66 -0.10
C ASN A 71 -12.89 -1.55 1.37
N VAL A 72 -12.45 -2.52 2.18
CA VAL A 72 -12.68 -2.56 3.64
C VAL A 72 -11.75 -1.60 4.44
N GLY A 73 -10.84 -0.91 3.76
CA GLY A 73 -9.77 -0.14 4.38
C GLY A 73 -8.71 -1.02 5.02
N GLY A 74 -8.10 -0.53 6.09
CA GLY A 74 -6.97 -1.17 6.77
C GLY A 74 -5.72 -0.31 6.69
N GLU A 75 -4.98 -0.24 7.80
CA GLU A 75 -3.75 0.52 7.90
C GLU A 75 -2.69 0.08 6.90
N GLU A 76 -2.65 -1.21 6.53
CA GLU A 76 -1.79 -1.70 5.45
C GLU A 76 -2.40 -2.90 4.72
N ARG A 77 -2.23 -2.91 3.39
CA ARG A 77 -2.74 -3.93 2.47
C ARG A 77 -1.68 -4.34 1.44
N PHE A 78 -1.63 -5.64 1.17
CA PHE A 78 -0.89 -6.26 0.07
C PHE A 78 -1.77 -6.64 -1.12
N TRP A 79 -1.25 -6.45 -2.33
CA TRP A 79 -1.69 -7.10 -3.57
C TRP A 79 -0.55 -7.12 -4.60
N PHE A 80 -0.82 -7.54 -5.82
CA PHE A 80 0.13 -7.47 -6.92
C PHE A 80 -0.14 -6.27 -7.86
N ALA A 81 0.93 -5.76 -8.45
CA ALA A 81 0.97 -4.78 -9.53
C ALA A 81 1.50 -5.44 -10.82
N PRO A 82 1.28 -4.86 -12.02
CA PRO A 82 0.69 -3.54 -12.29
C PRO A 82 -0.84 -3.53 -12.33
N GLU A 83 -1.45 -2.42 -11.94
CA GLU A 83 -2.91 -2.24 -12.00
C GLU A 83 -3.43 -2.16 -13.44
N GLY A 84 -2.82 -1.29 -14.27
CA GLY A 84 -3.15 -1.09 -15.68
C GLY A 84 -2.02 -1.44 -16.66
N GLY A 85 -2.26 -1.14 -17.94
CA GLY A 85 -1.30 -1.36 -19.02
C GLY A 85 -1.43 -2.74 -19.68
N GLN A 86 -0.57 -3.06 -20.65
CA GLN A 86 -0.62 -4.36 -21.36
C GLN A 86 -0.43 -5.59 -20.48
N PHE A 87 0.14 -5.41 -19.27
CA PHE A 87 0.29 -6.45 -18.26
C PHE A 87 -0.55 -6.18 -17.00
N GLY A 88 -1.52 -5.26 -17.09
CA GLY A 88 -2.39 -4.88 -15.98
C GLY A 88 -3.18 -6.06 -15.42
N LEU A 89 -3.45 -6.01 -14.12
CA LEU A 89 -4.14 -7.06 -13.36
C LEU A 89 -5.61 -6.72 -13.07
N CYS A 90 -6.01 -5.46 -13.24
CA CYS A 90 -7.32 -4.99 -12.78
C CYS A 90 -8.26 -4.55 -13.92
N MET A 91 -8.02 -4.99 -15.17
CA MET A 91 -8.76 -4.50 -16.35
C MET A 91 -9.21 -5.60 -17.31
N GLY A 92 -9.28 -6.85 -16.84
CA GLY A 92 -9.52 -8.01 -17.71
C GLY A 92 -8.53 -8.01 -18.88
N ARG A 93 -9.02 -8.04 -20.13
CA ARG A 93 -8.18 -8.00 -21.35
C ARG A 93 -7.97 -6.61 -21.93
N HIS A 94 -8.26 -5.55 -21.17
CA HIS A 94 -8.11 -4.17 -21.58
C HIS A 94 -6.84 -3.54 -20.99
N ILE A 95 -6.30 -2.54 -21.68
CA ILE A 95 -5.08 -1.83 -21.28
C ILE A 95 -5.39 -0.63 -20.38
N SER A 96 -6.56 -0.01 -20.59
CA SER A 96 -7.07 1.17 -19.88
C SER A 96 -8.58 1.23 -20.01
N SER A 97 -9.32 0.91 -18.94
CA SER A 97 -10.78 1.04 -18.94
C SER A 97 -11.33 1.16 -17.53
N VAL A 98 -12.10 2.22 -17.27
CA VAL A 98 -12.84 2.36 -16.00
C VAL A 98 -14.01 1.38 -15.96
N GLU A 99 -14.64 1.13 -17.10
CA GLU A 99 -15.79 0.21 -17.22
C GLU A 99 -15.40 -1.25 -16.96
N HIS A 100 -14.18 -1.64 -17.35
CA HIS A 100 -13.67 -2.98 -17.14
C HIS A 100 -12.74 -3.08 -15.93
N TYR A 101 -12.73 -2.04 -15.08
CA TYR A 101 -11.97 -2.09 -13.84
C TYR A 101 -12.59 -3.16 -12.93
N ASP A 102 -11.79 -4.16 -12.58
CA ASP A 102 -12.22 -5.32 -11.82
C ASP A 102 -11.00 -5.87 -11.06
N VAL A 103 -11.03 -5.81 -9.72
CA VAL A 103 -9.92 -6.25 -8.89
C VAL A 103 -10.03 -7.77 -8.67
N PRO A 104 -9.01 -8.57 -9.04
CA PRO A 104 -9.07 -10.01 -8.84
C PRO A 104 -9.44 -10.41 -7.42
N ASP A 105 -10.27 -11.45 -7.28
CA ASP A 105 -10.65 -12.04 -5.97
C ASP A 105 -9.43 -12.34 -5.10
N ALA A 106 -8.34 -12.80 -5.73
CA ALA A 106 -7.06 -13.04 -5.09
C ALA A 106 -6.52 -11.84 -4.28
N PHE A 107 -6.89 -10.61 -4.64
CA PHE A 107 -6.41 -9.37 -4.02
C PHE A 107 -7.47 -8.69 -3.14
N THR A 108 -8.75 -8.96 -3.38
CA THR A 108 -9.83 -8.24 -2.71
C THR A 108 -10.63 -9.07 -1.72
N SER A 109 -10.65 -10.40 -1.86
CA SER A 109 -11.53 -11.28 -1.08
C SER A 109 -10.85 -12.55 -0.55
N GLN A 110 -9.71 -12.94 -1.12
CA GLN A 110 -9.04 -14.19 -0.76
C GLN A 110 -8.36 -14.10 0.63
N PRO A 111 -8.73 -14.99 1.58
CA PRO A 111 -8.13 -15.01 2.90
C PRO A 111 -6.70 -15.59 2.88
N PHE A 112 -5.98 -15.32 3.96
CA PHE A 112 -4.73 -16.00 4.29
C PHE A 112 -4.97 -17.04 5.38
N ASP A 113 -4.34 -18.21 5.22
CA ASP A 113 -4.26 -19.24 6.24
C ASP A 113 -3.22 -18.84 7.27
N VAL A 114 -3.55 -18.95 8.56
CA VAL A 114 -2.61 -18.69 9.65
C VAL A 114 -1.64 -19.87 9.78
N LEU A 115 -0.34 -19.59 9.70
CA LEU A 115 0.72 -20.58 9.88
C LEU A 115 1.16 -20.68 11.35
N SER A 116 1.30 -19.53 12.01
CA SER A 116 1.66 -19.41 13.41
C SER A 116 1.33 -18.03 13.93
N ASP A 117 1.00 -17.90 15.20
CA ASP A 117 0.78 -16.63 15.87
C ASP A 117 1.29 -16.66 17.31
N ASP A 118 1.68 -15.50 17.80
CA ASP A 118 1.86 -15.22 19.21
C ASP A 118 1.38 -13.79 19.53
N LYS A 119 1.65 -13.32 20.75
CA LYS A 119 1.23 -11.98 21.18
C LYS A 119 1.87 -10.84 20.41
N ARG A 120 2.94 -11.08 19.65
CA ARG A 120 3.78 -10.06 19.03
C ARG A 120 3.82 -10.15 17.51
N SER A 121 3.54 -11.33 16.97
CA SER A 121 3.62 -11.59 15.54
C SER A 121 2.57 -12.60 15.08
N ILE A 122 2.23 -12.51 13.80
CA ILE A 122 1.42 -13.50 13.09
C ILE A 122 2.02 -13.76 11.71
N ALA A 123 2.25 -15.03 11.40
CA ALA A 123 2.66 -15.51 10.08
C ALA A 123 1.48 -16.19 9.39
N MET A 124 1.28 -15.83 8.13
CA MET A 124 0.13 -16.26 7.33
C MET A 124 0.52 -16.50 5.88
N ARG A 125 -0.24 -17.33 5.17
CA ARG A 125 0.06 -17.75 3.80
C ARG A 125 -1.19 -17.76 2.93
N SER A 126 -1.05 -17.41 1.66
CA SER A 126 -2.09 -17.61 0.66
C SER A 126 -1.46 -17.98 -0.69
N VAL A 127 -2.15 -18.81 -1.49
CA VAL A 127 -1.77 -19.11 -2.87
C VAL A 127 -2.73 -18.39 -3.80
N MET A 128 -2.28 -17.26 -4.34
CA MET A 128 -3.05 -16.37 -5.19
C MET A 128 -2.96 -16.82 -6.65
N ARG A 129 -4.12 -16.89 -7.32
CA ARG A 129 -4.22 -17.20 -8.75
C ARG A 129 -4.95 -16.09 -9.46
N PHE A 130 -4.34 -15.58 -10.52
CA PHE A 130 -4.85 -14.44 -11.28
C PHE A 130 -4.24 -14.43 -12.68
N GLU A 131 -4.74 -13.54 -13.54
CA GLU A 131 -4.30 -13.40 -14.92
C GLU A 131 -4.08 -11.91 -15.24
N ASN A 132 -3.13 -11.61 -16.12
CA ASN A 132 -2.97 -10.24 -16.62
C ASN A 132 -3.69 -10.00 -17.95
N ALA A 133 -3.74 -8.75 -18.40
CA ALA A 133 -4.39 -8.36 -19.64
C ALA A 133 -3.85 -9.02 -20.92
N SER A 134 -2.61 -9.50 -20.90
CA SER A 134 -2.01 -10.27 -22.00
C SER A 134 -2.38 -11.75 -21.97
N GLY A 135 -3.03 -12.24 -20.92
CA GLY A 135 -3.44 -13.64 -20.77
C GLY A 135 -2.41 -14.55 -20.14
N THR A 136 -1.42 -13.99 -19.47
CA THR A 136 -0.50 -14.77 -18.65
C THR A 136 -1.17 -15.06 -17.32
N SER A 137 -1.35 -16.35 -17.01
CA SER A 137 -1.83 -16.80 -15.71
C SER A 137 -0.67 -16.91 -14.72
N PHE A 138 -0.94 -16.63 -13.45
CA PHE A 138 0.01 -16.70 -12.35
C PHE A 138 -0.52 -17.60 -11.23
N ALA A 139 0.42 -18.25 -10.55
CA ALA A 139 0.20 -18.93 -9.29
C ALA A 139 1.29 -18.49 -8.31
N MET A 140 0.96 -17.54 -7.45
CA MET A 140 1.91 -16.94 -6.53
C MET A 140 1.55 -17.33 -5.11
N GLU A 141 2.46 -18.03 -4.45
CA GLU A 141 2.38 -18.15 -3.00
C GLU A 141 2.88 -16.86 -2.38
N VAL A 142 2.15 -16.36 -1.39
CA VAL A 142 2.53 -15.21 -0.57
C VAL A 142 2.58 -15.67 0.87
N THR A 143 3.73 -15.49 1.50
CA THR A 143 3.91 -15.64 2.95
C THR A 143 4.10 -14.27 3.55
N ARG A 144 3.29 -13.95 4.56
CA ARG A 144 3.23 -12.65 5.21
C ARG A 144 3.47 -12.81 6.70
N THR A 145 4.38 -12.05 7.27
CA THR A 145 4.54 -11.98 8.73
C THR A 145 4.32 -10.54 9.18
N ALA A 146 3.31 -10.30 10.01
CA ALA A 146 3.08 -9.00 10.64
C ALA A 146 3.57 -9.05 12.09
N SER A 147 4.42 -8.10 12.48
CA SER A 147 5.00 -8.04 13.83
C SER A 147 4.95 -6.62 14.40
N ILE A 148 4.65 -6.48 15.69
CA ILE A 148 4.68 -5.18 16.37
C ILE A 148 6.11 -4.76 16.74
N LEU A 149 6.43 -3.48 16.54
CA LEU A 149 7.75 -2.91 16.83
C LEU A 149 7.97 -2.66 18.33
N ASP A 150 9.18 -2.96 18.80
CA ASP A 150 9.59 -2.68 20.19
C ASP A 150 10.07 -1.26 20.43
N ALA A 151 10.60 -0.63 19.40
CA ALA A 151 11.21 0.70 19.46
C ALA A 151 10.94 1.47 18.17
N CYS A 152 10.89 2.80 18.27
CA CYS A 152 10.85 3.70 17.13
C CYS A 152 12.22 4.38 16.99
N PRO A 153 12.95 4.17 15.88
CA PRO A 153 14.28 4.75 15.68
C PRO A 153 14.24 6.27 15.50
N TYR A 154 13.06 6.85 15.23
CA TYR A 154 12.86 8.28 14.96
C TYR A 154 12.66 9.13 16.20
N LEU A 155 12.58 8.52 17.39
CA LEU A 155 12.38 9.27 18.62
C LEU A 155 13.61 10.08 19.03
N LEU A 156 14.84 9.72 18.62
CA LEU A 156 16.09 10.51 18.75
C LEU A 156 16.19 11.49 19.95
N GLY A 157 15.95 11.02 21.18
CA GLY A 157 16.03 11.83 22.40
C GLY A 157 14.71 12.46 22.89
N CYS A 158 13.63 12.29 22.13
CA CYS A 158 12.25 12.70 22.44
C CYS A 158 11.37 11.52 22.93
N ALA A 159 11.97 10.45 23.46
CA ALA A 159 11.25 9.22 23.79
C ALA A 159 10.32 9.36 25.01
N GLU A 160 10.48 10.43 25.80
CA GLU A 160 9.60 10.76 26.91
C GLU A 160 8.47 11.72 26.50
N GLU A 161 8.66 12.47 25.41
CA GLU A 161 7.72 13.48 24.90
C GLU A 161 6.76 12.95 23.83
N ALA A 162 7.03 11.77 23.25
CA ALA A 162 6.20 11.19 22.21
C ALA A 162 5.88 9.71 22.47
N ASP A 163 4.60 9.38 22.37
CA ASP A 163 4.15 8.01 22.27
C ASP A 163 4.33 7.49 20.85
N PHE A 164 4.49 6.17 20.70
CA PHE A 164 4.56 5.53 19.40
C PHE A 164 3.87 4.16 19.42
N VAL A 165 3.40 3.78 18.24
CA VAL A 165 3.08 2.41 17.85
C VAL A 165 3.64 2.22 16.45
N GLY A 166 4.01 0.99 16.09
CA GLY A 166 4.43 0.65 14.75
C GLY A 166 4.44 -0.85 14.57
N PHE A 167 4.40 -1.28 13.31
CA PHE A 167 4.52 -2.68 12.93
C PHE A 167 5.42 -2.81 11.71
N GLN A 168 5.86 -4.04 11.45
CA GLN A 168 6.58 -4.43 10.25
C GLN A 168 5.80 -5.56 9.58
N THR A 169 5.71 -5.53 8.24
CA THR A 169 5.26 -6.69 7.46
C THR A 169 6.39 -7.21 6.58
N ASP A 170 6.77 -8.46 6.80
CA ASP A 170 7.69 -9.19 5.93
C ASP A 170 6.88 -9.97 4.91
N ASN A 171 7.07 -9.64 3.62
CA ASN A 171 6.28 -10.17 2.52
C ASN A 171 7.20 -10.95 1.57
N ILE A 172 6.96 -12.25 1.44
CA ILE A 172 7.73 -13.13 0.54
C ILE A 172 6.75 -13.69 -0.49
N SER A 173 7.09 -13.55 -1.76
CA SER A 173 6.34 -14.20 -2.85
C SER A 173 7.19 -15.26 -3.54
N ARG A 174 6.55 -16.39 -3.85
CA ARG A 174 7.14 -17.53 -4.53
C ARG A 174 6.30 -17.94 -5.73
N ASN A 175 6.94 -18.20 -6.86
CA ASN A 175 6.24 -18.75 -8.02
C ASN A 175 5.96 -20.24 -7.78
N VAL A 176 4.68 -20.59 -7.64
CA VAL A 176 4.22 -21.98 -7.48
C VAL A 176 3.50 -22.50 -8.73
N ASP A 177 3.63 -21.78 -9.85
CA ASP A 177 3.22 -22.26 -11.16
C ASP A 177 4.26 -23.23 -11.73
N SER A 178 3.84 -23.96 -12.75
CA SER A 178 4.68 -24.79 -13.61
C SER A 178 5.52 -24.00 -14.62
N LYS A 179 5.24 -22.70 -14.79
CA LYS A 179 5.88 -21.84 -15.80
C LYS A 179 6.65 -20.68 -15.16
N PRO A 180 7.76 -20.24 -15.79
CA PRO A 180 8.48 -19.07 -15.33
C PRO A 180 7.70 -17.77 -15.58
N VAL A 181 7.91 -16.78 -14.72
CA VAL A 181 7.45 -15.41 -14.95
C VAL A 181 8.44 -14.72 -15.89
N SER A 182 8.09 -14.67 -17.17
CA SER A 182 8.96 -14.13 -18.23
C SER A 182 8.66 -12.67 -18.56
N ARG A 183 9.66 -11.98 -19.13
CA ARG A 183 9.50 -10.60 -19.62
C ARG A 183 8.38 -10.45 -20.66
N ALA A 184 8.24 -11.42 -21.56
CA ALA A 184 7.20 -11.40 -22.59
C ALA A 184 5.81 -11.67 -22.01
N GLY A 185 5.73 -12.45 -20.92
CA GLY A 185 4.48 -12.74 -20.22
C GLY A 185 3.99 -11.60 -19.33
N GLY A 186 4.85 -10.63 -18.99
CA GLY A 186 4.53 -9.55 -18.06
C GLY A 186 4.82 -9.95 -16.63
N ALA A 187 5.94 -9.49 -16.06
CA ALA A 187 6.20 -9.72 -14.64
C ALA A 187 5.27 -8.89 -13.75
N VAL A 188 5.09 -9.38 -12.52
CA VAL A 188 4.30 -8.74 -11.48
C VAL A 188 5.22 -8.21 -10.39
N ALA A 189 4.74 -7.30 -9.55
CA ALA A 189 5.44 -6.87 -8.35
C ALA A 189 4.50 -6.97 -7.14
N MET A 190 5.05 -7.20 -5.96
CA MET A 190 4.31 -6.99 -4.72
C MET A 190 4.07 -5.49 -4.57
N PHE A 191 2.86 -5.12 -4.19
CA PHE A 191 2.47 -3.74 -3.99
C PHE A 191 1.84 -3.64 -2.60
N CYS A 192 2.52 -2.95 -1.70
CA CYS A 192 2.04 -2.68 -0.35
C CYS A 192 1.64 -1.21 -0.27
N LEU A 193 0.48 -0.94 0.30
CA LEU A 193 0.05 0.41 0.57
C LEU A 193 -0.56 0.52 1.95
N THR A 194 -0.38 1.68 2.57
CA THR A 194 -1.06 2.04 3.79
C THR A 194 -2.32 2.83 3.49
N GLN A 195 -3.32 2.83 4.39
CA GLN A 195 -4.47 3.73 4.26
C GLN A 195 -4.72 4.45 5.58
N PHE A 196 -4.68 5.76 5.54
CA PHE A 196 -4.83 6.65 6.70
C PHE A 196 -5.90 7.71 6.40
N VAL A 197 -6.42 8.38 7.43
CA VAL A 197 -7.50 9.36 7.28
C VAL A 197 -6.96 10.72 6.82
N THR A 198 -7.52 11.31 5.77
CA THR A 198 -7.18 12.69 5.35
C THR A 198 -7.63 13.73 6.37
N ARG A 199 -6.90 14.84 6.50
CA ARG A 199 -7.21 15.91 7.46
C ARG A 199 -6.84 17.30 6.93
N PRO A 200 -7.53 18.38 7.34
CA PRO A 200 -7.32 19.72 6.78
C PRO A 200 -5.87 20.23 6.81
N ARG A 201 -5.07 19.83 7.80
CA ARG A 201 -3.66 20.24 7.97
C ARG A 201 -2.70 19.05 7.94
N LEU A 202 -3.00 18.08 7.09
CA LEU A 202 -2.14 16.93 6.79
C LEU A 202 -1.24 17.21 5.58
N ILE A 203 0.04 16.84 5.72
CA ILE A 203 1.04 16.95 4.66
C ILE A 203 1.73 15.60 4.47
N THR A 204 1.80 15.07 3.25
CA THR A 204 2.70 13.96 2.93
C THR A 204 4.06 14.49 2.49
N ILE A 205 5.11 13.76 2.87
CA ILE A 205 6.52 14.08 2.65
C ILE A 205 7.10 12.96 1.77
N VAL A 206 7.49 13.33 0.55
CA VAL A 206 7.99 12.41 -0.46
C VAL A 206 9.46 12.71 -0.72
N PRO A 207 10.39 12.04 -0.02
CA PRO A 207 11.82 12.25 -0.23
C PRO A 207 12.28 11.68 -1.58
N PHE A 208 13.28 12.32 -2.18
CA PHE A 208 13.90 11.86 -3.41
C PHE A 208 15.39 12.22 -3.44
N ARG A 209 16.16 11.48 -4.24
CA ARG A 209 17.58 11.72 -4.48
C ARG A 209 17.79 13.03 -5.23
N ARG A 210 18.70 13.87 -4.73
CA ARG A 210 19.14 15.11 -5.38
C ARG A 210 19.94 14.82 -6.65
N GLY A 211 19.85 15.70 -7.63
CA GLY A 211 20.64 15.64 -8.86
C GLY A 211 19.91 16.21 -10.07
N PRO A 212 20.62 16.41 -11.19
CA PRO A 212 20.06 16.95 -12.43
C PRO A 212 19.00 16.02 -13.02
N GLU A 213 17.97 16.60 -13.65
CA GLU A 213 16.88 15.83 -14.25
C GLU A 213 17.33 15.04 -15.48
N GLU A 214 18.37 15.50 -16.17
CA GLU A 214 18.95 14.83 -17.33
C GLU A 214 19.59 13.48 -16.97
N GLU A 215 20.05 13.32 -15.73
CA GLU A 215 20.68 12.08 -15.24
C GLU A 215 19.70 11.18 -14.49
N LEU A 216 18.85 11.77 -13.63
CA LEU A 216 18.00 11.01 -12.71
C LEU A 216 16.51 11.03 -13.08
N GLY A 217 16.13 11.76 -14.13
CA GLY A 217 14.73 12.07 -14.44
C GLY A 217 14.13 13.07 -13.45
N ARG A 218 12.83 13.33 -13.60
CA ARG A 218 12.08 14.28 -12.75
C ARG A 218 12.02 13.78 -11.30
N PRO A 219 12.03 14.68 -10.29
CA PRO A 219 11.91 14.28 -8.88
C PRO A 219 10.64 13.49 -8.55
N LEU A 220 9.52 13.90 -9.15
CA LEU A 220 8.22 13.26 -9.02
C LEU A 220 7.63 12.95 -10.39
N ARG A 221 6.77 11.93 -10.41
CA ARG A 221 5.94 11.50 -11.53
C ARG A 221 4.48 11.65 -11.15
N TRP A 222 3.66 12.23 -12.01
CA TRP A 222 2.22 12.39 -11.79
C TRP A 222 1.40 12.02 -13.03
N GLU A 223 2.06 11.37 -13.98
CA GLU A 223 1.49 10.89 -15.22
C GLU A 223 0.33 9.92 -14.94
N TYR A 224 0.36 9.18 -13.82
CA TYR A 224 -0.77 8.36 -13.40
C TYR A 224 -2.05 9.20 -13.28
N PHE A 225 -1.97 10.37 -12.63
CA PHE A 225 -3.11 11.27 -12.45
C PHE A 225 -3.61 11.82 -13.79
N GLU A 226 -2.70 12.20 -14.69
CA GLU A 226 -3.04 12.74 -16.01
C GLU A 226 -3.64 11.69 -16.95
N LEU A 227 -3.33 10.41 -16.74
CA LEU A 227 -3.77 9.30 -17.58
C LEU A 227 -5.03 8.62 -17.05
N HIS A 228 -5.26 8.61 -15.74
CA HIS A 228 -6.45 8.01 -15.15
C HIS A 228 -7.70 8.82 -15.53
N PRO A 229 -8.70 8.25 -16.22
CA PRO A 229 -9.80 9.02 -16.81
C PRO A 229 -10.58 9.88 -15.80
N ALA A 230 -10.85 9.34 -14.61
CA ALA A 230 -11.59 10.06 -13.56
C ALA A 230 -10.77 11.20 -12.92
N LEU A 231 -9.43 11.07 -12.89
CA LEU A 231 -8.55 12.08 -12.29
C LEU A 231 -8.19 13.15 -13.32
N LYS A 232 -7.94 12.75 -14.57
CA LYS A 232 -7.73 13.65 -15.70
C LYS A 232 -8.87 14.66 -15.87
N ALA A 233 -10.12 14.23 -15.68
CA ALA A 233 -11.29 15.11 -15.75
C ALA A 233 -11.25 16.27 -14.75
N ARG A 234 -10.44 16.18 -13.69
CA ARG A 234 -10.28 17.23 -12.66
C ARG A 234 -9.21 18.26 -12.98
N GLY A 235 -8.46 18.14 -14.08
CA GLY A 235 -7.59 19.21 -14.59
C GLY A 235 -6.19 19.30 -13.97
N GLY A 236 -5.72 18.24 -13.31
CA GLY A 236 -4.39 18.17 -12.69
C GLY A 236 -4.41 18.44 -11.19
N LEU A 237 -3.22 18.42 -10.56
CA LEU A 237 -3.05 18.84 -9.17
C LEU A 237 -3.27 20.37 -9.07
N PRO A 238 -4.14 20.86 -8.19
CA PRO A 238 -4.39 22.29 -8.09
C PRO A 238 -3.17 23.06 -7.57
N GLU A 239 -3.08 24.33 -7.95
CA GLU A 239 -1.98 25.20 -7.50
C GLU A 239 -1.90 25.25 -5.97
N GLY A 240 -0.68 25.15 -5.42
CA GLY A 240 -0.43 25.16 -3.98
C GLY A 240 -0.76 23.86 -3.24
N TYR A 241 -1.11 22.77 -3.93
CA TYR A 241 -1.21 21.44 -3.31
C TYR A 241 0.12 20.69 -3.23
N MET A 242 1.14 21.13 -3.96
CA MET A 242 2.44 20.48 -4.01
C MET A 242 3.56 21.52 -4.06
N GLU A 243 4.58 21.32 -3.24
CA GLU A 243 5.83 22.07 -3.27
C GLU A 243 6.99 21.09 -3.40
N ILE A 244 7.88 21.30 -4.37
CA ILE A 244 9.05 20.45 -4.60
C ILE A 244 10.28 21.22 -4.11
N GLY A 245 10.88 20.77 -3.02
CA GLY A 245 12.13 21.30 -2.49
C GLY A 245 13.36 20.59 -3.08
N ASP A 246 14.51 20.73 -2.42
CA ASP A 246 15.77 20.16 -2.95
C ASP A 246 15.87 18.63 -2.85
N SER A 247 15.25 18.02 -1.83
CA SER A 247 15.34 16.56 -1.54
C SER A 247 14.02 15.92 -1.12
N ALA A 248 12.94 16.69 -1.07
CA ALA A 248 11.63 16.17 -0.75
C ALA A 248 10.57 17.07 -1.36
N ALA A 249 9.46 16.46 -1.72
CA ALA A 249 8.24 17.17 -2.03
C ALA A 249 7.26 17.10 -0.85
N LEU A 250 6.50 18.16 -0.67
CA LEU A 250 5.43 18.26 0.31
C LEU A 250 4.12 18.34 -0.44
N LEU A 251 3.16 17.48 -0.10
CA LEU A 251 1.83 17.49 -0.70
C LEU A 251 0.78 17.71 0.38
N ARG A 252 -0.15 18.64 0.15
CA ARG A 252 -1.31 18.83 1.02
C ARG A 252 -2.32 17.71 0.75
N VAL A 253 -2.76 17.06 1.82
CA VAL A 253 -3.67 15.91 1.76
C VAL A 253 -4.92 16.17 2.61
N ASP A 254 -5.65 17.22 2.22
CA ASP A 254 -6.78 17.74 3.00
C ASP A 254 -8.12 17.02 2.78
N GLY A 255 -8.14 16.02 1.90
CA GLY A 255 -9.31 15.22 1.55
C GLY A 255 -10.29 15.92 0.61
N LYS A 256 -9.96 17.11 0.09
CA LYS A 256 -10.82 17.86 -0.85
C LYS A 256 -10.49 17.54 -2.29
N GLU A 257 -9.21 17.38 -2.59
CA GLU A 257 -8.72 17.15 -3.94
C GLU A 257 -7.95 15.84 -3.99
N PRO A 258 -8.29 14.93 -4.92
CA PRO A 258 -7.52 13.72 -5.09
C PRO A 258 -6.19 14.03 -5.77
N GLY A 259 -5.23 13.15 -5.56
CA GLY A 259 -3.91 13.26 -6.17
C GLY A 259 -3.19 11.93 -6.14
N LYS A 260 -2.23 11.77 -7.05
CA LYS A 260 -1.27 10.68 -6.99
C LYS A 260 0.06 11.14 -7.57
N VAL A 261 1.12 10.95 -6.81
CA VAL A 261 2.50 11.15 -7.27
C VAL A 261 3.33 9.91 -6.97
N GLY A 262 4.23 9.58 -7.88
CA GLY A 262 5.18 8.48 -7.76
C GLY A 262 6.63 8.96 -7.85
N VAL A 263 7.54 8.10 -7.43
CA VAL A 263 8.99 8.31 -7.53
C VAL A 263 9.60 7.11 -8.23
N GLY A 264 10.25 7.38 -9.36
CA GLY A 264 10.97 6.37 -10.14
C GLY A 264 12.25 5.89 -9.44
N ARG A 265 12.72 4.71 -9.84
CA ARG A 265 13.91 4.04 -9.29
C ARG A 265 15.15 4.92 -9.10
N GLU A 266 15.47 5.77 -10.07
CA GLU A 266 16.68 6.61 -10.02
C GLU A 266 16.61 7.73 -8.96
N ARG A 267 15.38 8.11 -8.56
CA ARG A 267 15.11 9.14 -7.56
C ARG A 267 14.69 8.57 -6.20
N ALA A 268 14.36 7.28 -6.12
CA ALA A 268 13.77 6.69 -4.93
C ALA A 268 14.69 6.76 -3.70
N VAL A 269 14.08 7.13 -2.57
CA VAL A 269 14.63 6.99 -1.22
C VAL A 269 13.65 6.06 -0.49
N PRO A 270 14.09 5.01 0.23
CA PRO A 270 13.22 3.97 0.80
C PRO A 270 12.39 4.45 2.01
N ARG A 271 11.69 5.57 1.86
CA ARG A 271 10.92 6.22 2.92
C ARG A 271 9.81 7.09 2.33
N LEU A 272 8.64 7.01 2.94
CA LEU A 272 7.58 7.99 2.84
C LEU A 272 7.19 8.43 4.25
N ALA A 273 6.65 9.64 4.38
CA ALA A 273 6.13 10.10 5.65
C ALA A 273 4.91 11.00 5.46
N SER A 274 4.18 11.23 6.54
CA SER A 274 3.15 12.26 6.61
C SER A 274 3.12 12.88 8.01
N ILE A 275 2.70 14.14 8.08
CA ILE A 275 2.54 14.86 9.34
C ILE A 275 1.14 15.48 9.41
N ASP A 276 0.40 15.15 10.46
CA ASP A 276 -0.85 15.83 10.83
C ASP A 276 -0.50 16.92 11.85
N LEU A 277 -0.59 18.19 11.42
CA LEU A 277 -0.26 19.33 12.26
C LEU A 277 -1.32 19.62 13.33
N ASP A 278 -2.54 19.11 13.19
CA ASP A 278 -3.60 19.27 14.19
C ASP A 278 -3.46 18.25 15.32
N LEU A 279 -2.99 17.03 14.99
CA LEU A 279 -2.72 15.98 15.97
C LEU A 279 -1.28 15.93 16.46
N SER A 280 -0.35 16.67 15.84
CA SER A 280 1.10 16.53 16.08
C SER A 280 1.57 15.09 15.88
N GLU A 281 1.01 14.42 14.86
CA GLU A 281 1.25 13.01 14.55
C GLU A 281 2.18 12.91 13.34
N LEU A 282 3.23 12.09 13.45
CA LEU A 282 4.16 11.79 12.37
C LEU A 282 4.07 10.30 12.04
N THR A 283 3.70 10.01 10.80
CA THR A 283 3.68 8.65 10.26
C THR A 283 4.86 8.48 9.32
N ILE A 284 5.60 7.39 9.46
CA ILE A 284 6.77 7.06 8.64
C ILE A 284 6.63 5.64 8.16
N MET A 285 6.83 5.44 6.85
CA MET A 285 6.89 4.13 6.21
C MET A 285 8.27 3.96 5.59
N ASP A 286 9.06 3.04 6.13
CA ASP A 286 10.28 2.54 5.51
C ASP A 286 10.00 1.23 4.77
N PHE A 287 10.79 0.92 3.75
CA PHE A 287 10.66 -0.32 2.99
C PHE A 287 11.99 -0.74 2.37
N ASP A 288 12.11 -2.00 1.97
CA ASP A 288 13.29 -2.50 1.27
C ASP A 288 13.36 -2.00 -0.18
N PHE A 289 14.54 -1.53 -0.60
CA PHE A 289 14.75 -0.99 -1.93
C PHE A 289 15.97 -1.61 -2.63
N TYR A 290 15.77 -2.03 -3.88
CA TYR A 290 16.75 -2.72 -4.71
C TYR A 290 17.01 -1.90 -5.98
N PRO A 291 17.91 -0.89 -5.94
CA PRO A 291 18.11 0.07 -7.03
C PRO A 291 18.61 -0.53 -8.34
N GLU A 292 19.16 -1.74 -8.30
CA GLU A 292 19.67 -2.49 -9.44
C GLU A 292 18.61 -3.30 -10.19
N LEU A 293 17.41 -3.46 -9.62
CA LEU A 293 16.33 -4.26 -10.19
C LEU A 293 15.26 -3.39 -10.88
N GLU A 294 14.52 -3.99 -11.80
CA GLU A 294 13.45 -3.30 -12.54
C GLU A 294 12.13 -3.25 -11.76
N TYR A 295 11.24 -2.31 -12.10
CA TYR A 295 9.97 -2.07 -11.38
C TYR A 295 8.80 -1.99 -12.36
N VAL A 296 7.70 -2.68 -12.08
CA VAL A 296 6.53 -2.69 -12.97
C VAL A 296 5.84 -1.32 -12.98
N ALA A 297 5.42 -0.87 -14.16
CA ALA A 297 4.69 0.39 -14.33
C ALA A 297 3.17 0.14 -14.45
N GLY A 298 2.40 0.70 -13.53
CA GLY A 298 0.94 0.52 -13.41
C GLY A 298 0.05 1.51 -14.16
N TYR A 299 0.57 2.22 -15.17
CA TYR A 299 -0.19 3.28 -15.84
C TYR A 299 -1.30 2.74 -16.73
N TRP A 300 -2.40 3.48 -16.82
CA TRP A 300 -3.58 3.17 -17.64
C TRP A 300 -3.33 3.54 -19.13
N LYS A 301 -2.31 2.92 -19.74
CA LYS A 301 -1.99 3.07 -21.18
C LYS A 301 -1.04 1.96 -21.65
N GLN A 302 -0.88 1.81 -22.96
CA GLN A 302 0.19 0.99 -23.53
C GLN A 302 1.55 1.63 -23.19
N LEU A 303 2.49 0.82 -22.71
CA LEU A 303 3.82 1.27 -22.31
C LEU A 303 4.89 0.68 -23.22
N GLU A 304 5.77 1.55 -23.73
CA GLU A 304 7.01 1.12 -24.39
C GLU A 304 7.97 0.47 -23.41
N LYS A 305 7.95 0.94 -22.15
CA LYS A 305 8.85 0.54 -21.08
C LYS A 305 8.08 0.11 -19.83
N PRO A 306 7.49 -1.10 -19.84
CA PRO A 306 6.60 -1.55 -18.75
C PRO A 306 7.32 -1.86 -17.44
N TYR A 307 8.65 -1.84 -17.43
CA TYR A 307 9.50 -2.15 -16.28
C TYR A 307 10.33 -0.94 -15.78
N GLU A 308 9.93 0.28 -16.17
CA GLU A 308 10.47 1.55 -15.65
C GLU A 308 9.46 2.27 -14.73
N GLY A 309 8.77 1.50 -13.89
CA GLY A 309 7.74 1.98 -12.97
C GLY A 309 8.24 2.78 -11.78
N ASP A 310 7.29 3.15 -10.93
CA ASP A 310 7.53 3.84 -9.68
C ASP A 310 7.87 2.82 -8.59
N VAL A 311 8.77 3.20 -7.68
CA VAL A 311 9.18 2.40 -6.52
C VAL A 311 8.27 2.69 -5.34
N MET A 312 7.86 3.95 -5.22
CA MET A 312 6.99 4.43 -4.16
C MET A 312 6.09 5.53 -4.69
N SER A 313 4.96 5.70 -4.04
CA SER A 313 3.95 6.69 -4.39
C SER A 313 3.17 7.14 -3.18
N THR A 314 2.52 8.28 -3.30
CA THR A 314 1.42 8.65 -2.42
C THR A 314 0.20 8.94 -3.28
N ALA A 315 -0.92 8.37 -2.89
CA ALA A 315 -2.23 8.63 -3.46
C ALA A 315 -3.15 9.18 -2.38
N TYR A 316 -4.12 10.00 -2.75
CA TYR A 316 -5.07 10.55 -1.81
C TYR A 316 -6.36 10.94 -2.51
N GLY A 317 -7.44 10.98 -1.74
CA GLY A 317 -8.77 11.32 -2.21
C GLY A 317 -9.72 11.60 -1.05
N GLU A 318 -11.02 11.54 -1.33
CA GLU A 318 -12.03 11.81 -0.31
C GLU A 318 -11.93 10.77 0.82
N GLY A 319 -11.52 11.22 2.02
CA GLY A 319 -11.56 10.45 3.26
C GLY A 319 -10.32 9.65 3.60
N SER A 320 -9.45 9.32 2.62
CA SER A 320 -8.21 8.57 2.89
C SER A 320 -7.03 8.95 2.01
N TYR A 321 -5.82 8.66 2.51
CA TYR A 321 -4.56 8.79 1.80
C TYR A 321 -3.67 7.58 2.03
N GLU A 322 -2.75 7.39 1.10
CA GLU A 322 -1.95 6.20 0.96
C GLU A 322 -0.47 6.58 0.85
N LEU A 323 0.37 5.82 1.57
CA LEU A 323 1.80 5.74 1.34
C LEU A 323 2.03 4.35 0.75
N GLU A 324 2.61 4.30 -0.44
CA GLU A 324 2.66 3.07 -1.21
C GLU A 324 4.08 2.74 -1.64
N ASN A 325 4.42 1.46 -1.66
CA ASN A 325 5.69 0.96 -2.17
C ASN A 325 5.51 -0.31 -2.99
N LEU A 326 6.37 -0.49 -3.98
CA LEU A 326 6.43 -1.66 -4.83
C LEU A 326 7.71 -2.44 -4.56
N SER A 327 7.64 -3.77 -4.69
CA SER A 327 8.84 -4.58 -4.88
C SER A 327 9.37 -4.42 -6.31
N PRO A 328 10.58 -4.92 -6.59
CA PRO A 328 11.00 -5.17 -7.96
C PRO A 328 10.04 -6.10 -8.73
N ALA A 329 10.13 -6.04 -10.05
CA ALA A 329 9.47 -6.97 -10.96
C ALA A 329 9.98 -8.40 -10.70
N LEU A 330 9.06 -9.31 -10.44
CA LEU A 330 9.32 -10.69 -10.05
C LEU A 330 9.49 -11.57 -11.29
N PHE A 331 10.72 -11.64 -11.81
CA PHE A 331 11.11 -12.62 -12.84
C PHE A 331 11.53 -13.93 -12.19
N LEU A 332 10.55 -14.75 -11.79
CA LEU A 332 10.76 -15.95 -10.97
C LEU A 332 10.60 -17.24 -11.78
N GLU A 333 11.56 -18.14 -11.65
CA GLU A 333 11.44 -19.54 -12.08
C GLU A 333 10.44 -20.32 -11.19
N PRO A 334 9.88 -21.45 -11.66
CA PRO A 334 9.07 -22.32 -10.83
C PRO A 334 9.79 -22.71 -9.52
N GLY A 335 9.15 -22.43 -8.39
CA GLY A 335 9.66 -22.72 -7.05
C GLY A 335 10.64 -21.69 -6.51
N GLN A 336 10.93 -20.60 -7.23
CA GLN A 336 11.75 -19.49 -6.76
C GLN A 336 10.95 -18.48 -5.94
#